data_AF-A0A6A6TWN3-F1
#
_entry.id   AF-A0A6A6TWN3-F1
#
_cell.length_a   1.000
_cell.length_b   1.000
_cell.length_c   1.000
_cell.angle_alpha   90.00
_cell.angle_beta   90.00
_cell.angle_gamma   90.00
#
_symmetry.space_group_name_H-M   'P 1'
#
loop_
_entity.id
_entity.type
_entity.pdbx_description
1 polymer ?
#
loop_
_entity_poly.entity_id
_entity_poly.type
_entity_poly.pdbx_seq_one_letter_code
_entity_poly.pdbx_strand_id
1 'polypeptide(L)'
;MGDLNNTSAARNVILLEPDAAYSNMSLAISEQEDTYDTRIRYRPFLLSPSIAQNDWIANLELSTALQMMNAHLKTPGKERIKILVLYGSLRHRSYSRLLAYEASRILFRLGCDVRVYNPSGLPVKDDVQHNHPKVQELRELSKWSDGHCWICPEQHGNLTAVFKNQIDWIPLSTGSVRPTQGRTLAIAQVSGGSQSFNTVNSLRILGRWMRMFAIPNQSSIPKAYTQFTGENEAEGGSRLMPSDNRDRLVDCMEELVKYSIIMEPHFNLFGDRYSERVERLAKQEKLAQAAAAAKVLSSSS
;
A
#
# COMPACT_ATOMS: atom_id res chain seq x y z
N MET A 1 29.56 -12.47 -20.98
CA MET A 1 29.96 -12.62 -19.56
C MET A 1 30.14 -11.21 -19.01
N GLY A 2 29.37 -10.83 -17.99
CA GLY A 2 29.56 -9.53 -17.32
C GLY A 2 30.85 -9.54 -16.52
N ASP A 3 31.55 -8.42 -16.50
CA ASP A 3 32.83 -8.24 -15.83
C ASP A 3 32.65 -8.35 -14.30
N LEU A 4 32.97 -9.53 -13.75
CA LEU A 4 32.76 -9.90 -12.34
C LEU A 4 33.61 -9.07 -11.36
N ASN A 5 34.59 -8.31 -11.86
CA ASN A 5 35.54 -7.54 -11.06
C ASN A 5 35.35 -6.01 -11.18
N ASN A 6 34.21 -5.54 -11.68
CA ASN A 6 33.97 -4.10 -11.80
C ASN A 6 33.70 -3.45 -10.42
N THR A 7 34.76 -3.06 -9.72
CA THR A 7 34.70 -2.36 -8.43
C THR A 7 34.35 -0.87 -8.56
N SER A 8 34.32 -0.30 -9.78
CA SER A 8 33.98 1.12 -9.99
C SER A 8 32.50 1.43 -9.69
N ALA A 9 31.63 0.43 -9.75
CA ALA A 9 30.21 0.54 -9.40
C ALA A 9 29.90 0.11 -7.96
N ALA A 10 30.90 -0.38 -7.21
CA ALA A 10 30.71 -0.81 -5.83
C ALA A 10 30.50 0.41 -4.93
N ARG A 11 29.31 0.50 -4.34
CA ARG A 11 29.05 1.50 -3.28
C ARG A 11 29.60 0.99 -1.96
N ASN A 12 30.09 1.88 -1.11
CA ASN A 12 30.46 1.53 0.27
C ASN A 12 29.24 0.92 0.97
N VAL A 13 29.38 -0.33 1.42
CA VAL A 13 28.35 -1.04 2.17
C VAL A 13 28.45 -0.57 3.62
N ILE A 14 27.47 0.21 4.07
CA ILE A 14 27.29 0.53 5.48
C ILE A 14 26.38 -0.54 6.07
N LEU A 15 26.90 -1.31 7.01
CA LEU A 15 26.10 -2.23 7.81
C LEU A 15 25.39 -1.44 8.90
N LEU A 16 24.06 -1.56 8.96
CA LEU A 16 23.25 -1.01 10.03
C LEU A 16 23.08 -2.12 11.07
N GLU A 17 23.76 -1.98 12.21
CA GLU A 17 23.66 -2.95 13.30
C GLU A 17 22.27 -2.88 13.95
N PRO A 18 21.64 -4.03 14.28
CA PRO A 18 20.37 -4.05 14.98
C PRO A 18 20.44 -3.33 16.33
N ASP A 19 19.47 -2.46 16.61
CA ASP A 19 19.36 -1.80 17.91
C ASP A 19 18.52 -2.66 18.87
N ALA A 20 19.18 -3.17 19.91
CA ALA A 20 18.58 -4.01 20.94
C ALA A 20 17.40 -3.31 21.66
N ALA A 21 17.36 -1.98 21.72
CA ALA A 21 16.25 -1.23 22.33
C ALA A 21 14.93 -1.38 21.56
N TYR A 22 14.99 -1.73 20.28
CA TYR A 22 13.83 -2.00 19.43
C TYR A 22 13.56 -3.50 19.24
N SER A 23 14.36 -4.36 19.87
CA SER A 23 14.15 -5.80 19.84
C SER A 23 12.81 -6.15 20.49
N ASN A 24 11.98 -6.93 19.80
CA ASN A 24 10.61 -7.29 20.21
C ASN A 24 9.65 -6.10 20.43
N MET A 25 10.05 -4.88 20.04
CA MET A 25 9.17 -3.72 20.15
C MET A 25 8.06 -3.80 19.11
N SER A 26 6.86 -3.38 19.50
CA SER A 26 5.73 -3.17 18.61
C SER A 26 5.25 -1.74 18.74
N LEU A 27 5.06 -1.06 17.61
CA LEU A 27 4.45 0.26 17.52
C LEU A 27 2.98 0.18 17.11
N ALA A 28 2.39 -1.02 17.14
CA ALA A 28 1.00 -1.29 16.80
C ALA A 28 0.02 -0.41 17.59
N ILE A 29 -1.07 -0.01 16.93
CA ILE A 29 -2.12 0.80 17.54
C ILE A 29 -2.85 -0.07 18.59
N SER A 30 -2.85 0.38 19.83
CA SER A 30 -3.54 -0.31 20.93
C SER A 30 -5.07 -0.27 20.74
N GLU A 31 -5.79 -1.08 21.49
CA GLU A 31 -7.26 -1.05 21.45
C GLU A 31 -7.83 0.28 21.96
N GLN A 32 -7.14 0.95 22.88
CA GLN A 32 -7.54 2.24 23.42
C GLN A 32 -7.33 3.41 22.44
N GLU A 33 -6.35 3.30 21.55
CA GLU A 33 -6.06 4.28 20.50
C GLU A 33 -6.89 4.07 19.23
N ASP A 34 -7.65 2.98 19.15
CA ASP A 34 -8.39 2.57 17.96
C ASP A 34 -9.89 2.79 18.14
N THR A 35 -10.56 3.31 17.11
CA THR A 35 -12.03 3.37 17.14
C THR A 35 -12.60 1.97 16.92
N TYR A 36 -13.63 1.60 17.69
CA TYR A 36 -14.29 0.29 17.58
C TYR A 36 -14.70 -0.05 16.13
N ASP A 37 -15.28 0.90 15.40
CA ASP A 37 -15.71 0.68 14.00
C ASP A 37 -14.52 0.40 13.06
N THR A 38 -13.42 1.17 13.17
CA THR A 38 -12.22 0.95 12.35
C THR A 38 -11.62 -0.43 12.63
N ARG A 39 -11.51 -0.80 13.90
CA ARG A 39 -10.92 -2.08 14.34
C ARG A 39 -11.68 -3.27 13.77
N ILE A 40 -13.00 -3.26 13.92
CA ILE A 40 -13.87 -4.37 13.45
C ILE A 40 -13.94 -4.41 11.93
N ARG A 41 -14.09 -3.25 11.27
CA ARG A 41 -14.34 -3.18 9.84
C ARG A 41 -13.10 -3.42 9.00
N TYR A 42 -11.97 -2.85 9.42
CA TYR A 42 -10.76 -2.75 8.58
C TYR A 42 -9.56 -3.52 9.11
N ARG A 43 -9.62 -4.07 10.34
CA ARG A 43 -8.51 -4.82 10.93
C ARG A 43 -8.87 -6.29 11.25
N PRO A 44 -9.45 -7.06 10.29
CA PRO A 44 -9.76 -8.47 10.49
C PRO A 44 -8.50 -9.36 10.61
N PHE A 45 -7.31 -8.79 10.42
CA PHE A 45 -6.03 -9.48 10.56
C PHE A 45 -5.54 -9.53 12.02
N LEU A 46 -6.14 -8.75 12.93
CA LEU A 46 -5.71 -8.73 14.33
C LEU A 46 -5.87 -10.11 14.98
N LEU A 47 -4.83 -10.52 15.69
CA LEU A 47 -4.82 -11.74 16.49
C LEU A 47 -5.20 -11.39 17.94
N SER A 48 -5.52 -12.41 18.75
CA SER A 48 -5.65 -12.18 20.19
C SER A 48 -4.34 -11.62 20.76
N PRO A 49 -4.38 -10.79 21.81
CA PRO A 49 -3.16 -10.22 22.40
C PRO A 49 -2.12 -11.27 22.79
N SER A 50 -2.57 -12.43 23.30
CA SER A 50 -1.69 -13.55 23.67
C SER A 50 -0.91 -14.13 22.49
N ILE A 51 -1.53 -14.20 21.30
CA ILE A 51 -0.88 -14.67 20.08
C ILE A 51 0.00 -13.56 19.52
N ALA A 52 -0.54 -12.34 19.38
CA ALA A 52 0.16 -11.22 18.76
C ALA A 52 1.47 -10.82 19.46
N GLN A 53 1.61 -11.13 20.75
CA GLN A 53 2.84 -10.87 21.52
C GLN A 53 3.94 -11.92 21.29
N ASN A 54 3.59 -13.12 20.83
CA ASN A 54 4.50 -14.27 20.80
C ASN A 54 4.64 -14.92 19.41
N ASP A 55 3.86 -14.47 18.42
CA ASP A 55 3.89 -15.04 17.08
C ASP A 55 5.21 -14.76 16.35
N TRP A 56 5.40 -15.40 15.20
CA TRP A 56 6.64 -15.22 14.43
C TRP A 56 6.88 -13.75 14.00
N ILE A 57 5.84 -12.93 13.87
CA ILE A 57 5.94 -11.51 13.50
C ILE A 57 6.49 -10.70 14.68
N ALA A 58 6.05 -11.00 15.90
CA ALA A 58 6.55 -10.37 17.12
C ALA A 58 8.07 -10.56 17.29
N ASN A 59 8.60 -11.68 16.80
CA ASN A 59 10.01 -12.08 16.89
C ASN A 59 10.88 -11.58 15.72
N LEU A 60 10.32 -10.84 14.75
CA LEU A 60 11.10 -10.33 13.62
C LEU A 60 12.07 -9.22 14.05
N GLU A 61 13.32 -9.33 13.61
CA GLU A 61 14.28 -8.24 13.65
C GLU A 61 13.86 -7.19 12.61
N LEU A 62 13.40 -6.03 13.09
CA LEU A 62 12.93 -4.90 12.28
C LEU A 62 13.35 -3.56 12.93
N SER A 63 14.44 -3.57 13.69
CA SER A 63 14.88 -2.46 14.56
C SER A 63 15.07 -1.16 13.79
N THR A 64 15.68 -1.21 12.61
CA THR A 64 15.89 -0.03 11.76
C THR A 64 14.57 0.64 11.38
N ALA A 65 13.59 -0.12 10.87
CA ALA A 65 12.30 0.43 10.47
C ALA A 65 11.49 0.92 11.68
N LEU A 66 11.56 0.22 12.81
CA LEU A 66 10.93 0.65 14.07
C LEU A 66 11.54 1.95 14.59
N GLN A 67 12.86 2.10 14.53
CA GLN A 67 13.55 3.34 14.91
C GLN A 67 13.12 4.50 14.02
N MET A 68 13.06 4.28 12.69
CA MET A 68 12.58 5.28 11.74
C MET A 68 11.14 5.70 12.03
N MET A 69 10.23 4.75 12.25
CA MET A 69 8.83 5.05 12.58
C MET A 69 8.72 5.77 13.93
N ASN A 70 9.46 5.35 14.95
CA ASN A 70 9.45 6.00 16.26
C ASN A 70 9.91 7.46 16.18
N ALA A 71 10.95 7.73 15.38
CA ALA A 71 11.41 9.10 15.12
C ALA A 71 10.37 9.92 14.34
N HIS A 72 9.73 9.31 13.34
CA HIS A 72 8.64 9.92 12.58
C HIS A 72 7.47 10.34 13.49
N LEU A 73 7.01 9.45 14.37
CA LEU A 73 5.90 9.71 15.30
C LEU A 73 6.22 10.75 16.38
N LYS A 74 7.50 10.94 16.72
CA LYS A 74 7.94 12.00 17.65
C LYS A 74 8.01 13.38 16.98
N THR A 75 7.93 13.46 15.65
CA THR A 75 7.98 14.73 14.93
C THR A 75 6.64 15.46 15.07
N PRO A 76 6.59 16.70 15.59
CA PRO A 76 5.34 17.43 15.79
C PRO A 76 4.54 17.56 14.48
N GLY A 77 3.24 17.23 14.55
CA GLY A 77 2.33 17.32 13.40
C GLY A 77 2.42 16.15 12.40
N LYS A 78 3.29 15.15 12.62
CA LYS A 78 3.30 13.92 11.83
C LYS A 78 2.34 12.88 12.42
N GLU A 79 1.58 12.25 11.54
CA GLU A 79 0.71 11.13 11.87
C GLU A 79 1.36 9.81 11.44
N ARG A 80 0.81 8.69 11.91
CA ARG A 80 1.18 7.35 11.43
C ARG A 80 1.01 7.26 9.92
N ILE A 81 1.92 6.55 9.26
CA ILE A 81 1.78 6.22 7.84
C ILE A 81 0.54 5.36 7.65
N LYS A 82 -0.37 5.81 6.77
CA LYS A 82 -1.66 5.16 6.49
C LYS A 82 -1.55 4.22 5.30
N ILE A 83 -1.75 2.93 5.51
CA ILE A 83 -1.65 1.92 4.45
C ILE A 83 -3.02 1.29 4.17
N LEU A 84 -3.48 1.43 2.91
CA LEU A 84 -4.63 0.69 2.40
C LEU A 84 -4.18 -0.64 1.80
N VAL A 85 -4.77 -1.74 2.26
CA VAL A 85 -4.49 -3.09 1.74
C VAL A 85 -5.67 -3.58 0.92
N LEU A 86 -5.40 -3.95 -0.34
CA LEU A 86 -6.39 -4.50 -1.27
C LEU A 86 -6.01 -5.95 -1.63
N TYR A 87 -7.01 -6.84 -1.71
CA TYR A 87 -6.79 -8.23 -2.11
C TYR A 87 -7.71 -8.68 -3.25
N GLY A 88 -7.27 -9.67 -4.02
CA GLY A 88 -7.87 -10.02 -5.31
C GLY A 88 -8.76 -11.27 -5.37
N SER A 89 -9.29 -11.79 -4.25
CA SER A 89 -10.13 -12.98 -4.29
C SER A 89 -11.16 -13.02 -3.16
N LEU A 90 -12.40 -13.36 -3.53
CA LEU A 90 -13.57 -13.54 -2.66
C LEU A 90 -13.81 -15.00 -2.25
N ARG A 91 -12.89 -15.93 -2.60
CA ARG A 91 -13.01 -17.34 -2.19
C ARG A 91 -13.04 -17.43 -0.66
N HIS A 92 -13.77 -18.41 -0.13
CA HIS A 92 -13.83 -18.69 1.31
C HIS A 92 -12.42 -18.83 1.90
N ARG A 93 -11.58 -19.69 1.31
CA ARG A 93 -10.15 -19.76 1.59
C ARG A 93 -9.36 -19.05 0.48
N SER A 94 -9.07 -17.78 0.70
CA SER A 94 -8.38 -16.91 -0.24
C SER A 94 -6.94 -16.67 0.19
N TYR A 95 -5.96 -17.29 -0.47
CA TYR A 95 -4.54 -17.12 -0.13
C TYR A 95 -4.02 -15.69 -0.34
N SER A 96 -4.60 -14.92 -1.28
CA SER A 96 -4.27 -13.49 -1.41
C SER A 96 -4.78 -12.68 -0.22
N ARG A 97 -5.94 -13.06 0.36
CA ARG A 97 -6.46 -12.43 1.58
C ARG A 97 -5.64 -12.84 2.81
N LEU A 98 -5.24 -14.11 2.92
CA LEU A 98 -4.35 -14.56 3.99
C LEU A 98 -3.00 -13.85 3.93
N LEU A 99 -2.40 -13.74 2.75
CA LEU A 99 -1.16 -12.98 2.55
C LEU A 99 -1.35 -11.50 2.88
N ALA A 100 -2.50 -10.92 2.54
CA ALA A 100 -2.84 -9.56 2.94
C ALA A 100 -2.92 -9.37 4.45
N TYR A 101 -3.38 -10.36 5.20
CA TYR A 101 -3.39 -10.29 6.66
C TYR A 101 -1.98 -10.37 7.24
N GLU A 102 -1.10 -11.21 6.71
CA GLU A 102 0.30 -11.26 7.17
C GLU A 102 1.05 -9.95 6.85
N ALA A 103 0.90 -9.43 5.63
CA ALA A 103 1.40 -8.12 5.27
C ALA A 103 0.91 -7.02 6.24
N SER A 104 -0.40 -7.05 6.54
CA SER A 104 -1.03 -6.09 7.45
C SER A 104 -0.49 -6.19 8.87
N ARG A 105 -0.25 -7.40 9.39
CA ARG A 105 0.31 -7.61 10.73
C ARG A 105 1.74 -7.07 10.84
N ILE A 106 2.58 -7.28 9.83
CA ILE A 106 3.95 -6.74 9.80
C ILE A 106 3.91 -5.20 9.79
N LEU A 107 3.13 -4.61 8.88
CA LEU A 107 2.98 -3.15 8.79
C LEU A 107 2.39 -2.54 10.07
N PHE A 108 1.43 -3.23 10.68
CA PHE A 108 0.81 -2.79 11.93
C PHE A 108 1.81 -2.83 13.09
N ARG A 109 2.62 -3.90 13.22
CA ARG A 109 3.72 -3.96 14.20
C ARG A 109 4.72 -2.84 14.01
N LEU A 110 5.05 -2.51 12.75
CA LEU A 110 5.94 -1.40 12.40
C LEU A 110 5.37 -0.02 12.73
N GLY A 111 4.08 0.09 13.08
CA GLY A 111 3.45 1.32 13.55
C GLY A 111 2.58 2.05 12.53
N CYS A 112 2.32 1.46 11.37
CA CYS A 112 1.38 2.00 10.39
C CYS A 112 -0.08 1.91 10.87
N ASP A 113 -0.92 2.86 10.46
CA ASP A 113 -2.37 2.67 10.49
C ASP A 113 -2.77 1.88 9.24
N VAL A 114 -3.18 0.62 9.43
CA VAL A 114 -3.46 -0.31 8.34
C VAL A 114 -4.96 -0.56 8.24
N ARG A 115 -5.51 -0.44 7.04
CA ARG A 115 -6.92 -0.75 6.75
C ARG A 115 -7.02 -1.71 5.57
N VAL A 116 -7.62 -2.87 5.79
CA VAL A 116 -7.89 -3.86 4.74
C VAL A 116 -9.30 -3.64 4.21
N TYR A 117 -9.43 -3.38 2.92
CA TYR A 117 -10.73 -3.26 2.27
C TYR A 117 -11.30 -4.64 1.93
N ASN A 118 -12.56 -4.89 2.30
CA ASN A 118 -13.29 -6.08 1.88
C ASN A 118 -14.06 -5.78 0.58
N PRO A 119 -13.73 -6.39 -0.57
CA PRO A 119 -14.38 -6.10 -1.85
C PRO A 119 -15.72 -6.81 -2.05
N SER A 120 -16.21 -7.58 -1.06
CA SER A 120 -17.53 -8.21 -1.16
C SER A 120 -18.63 -7.16 -1.33
N GLY A 121 -19.51 -7.36 -2.30
CA GLY A 121 -20.58 -6.42 -2.65
C GLY A 121 -20.13 -5.18 -3.43
N LEU A 122 -18.85 -5.06 -3.85
CA LEU A 122 -18.44 -4.00 -4.76
C LEU A 122 -19.03 -4.27 -6.16
N PRO A 123 -19.87 -3.38 -6.72
CA PRO A 123 -20.41 -3.56 -8.08
C PRO A 123 -19.31 -3.57 -9.13
N VAL A 124 -19.58 -4.19 -10.28
CA VAL A 124 -18.70 -4.06 -11.46
C VAL A 124 -18.66 -2.59 -11.87
N LYS A 125 -17.49 -2.09 -12.26
CA LYS A 125 -17.32 -0.70 -12.68
C LYS A 125 -18.25 -0.38 -13.85
N ASP A 126 -19.11 0.60 -13.62
CA ASP A 126 -19.99 1.22 -14.61
C ASP A 126 -20.02 2.74 -14.44
N ASP A 127 -20.87 3.42 -15.20
CA ASP A 127 -20.96 4.89 -15.20
C ASP A 127 -22.07 5.46 -14.30
N VAL A 128 -22.76 4.61 -13.51
CA VAL A 128 -23.94 5.04 -12.73
C VAL A 128 -23.81 4.76 -11.23
N GLN A 129 -23.14 3.69 -10.81
CA GLN A 129 -23.10 3.26 -9.41
C GLN A 129 -22.05 4.00 -8.57
N HIS A 130 -21.72 5.24 -8.92
CA HIS A 130 -20.74 6.05 -8.19
C HIS A 130 -21.07 6.24 -6.70
N ASN A 131 -22.35 6.28 -6.34
CA ASN A 131 -22.80 6.47 -4.96
C ASN A 131 -22.99 5.16 -4.18
N HIS A 132 -22.66 4.01 -4.78
CA HIS A 132 -22.76 2.73 -4.07
C HIS A 132 -21.87 2.73 -2.81
N PRO A 133 -22.35 2.27 -1.64
CA PRO A 133 -21.61 2.37 -0.38
C PRO A 133 -20.19 1.80 -0.44
N LYS A 134 -20.03 0.62 -1.07
CA LYS A 134 -18.70 -0.01 -1.27
C LYS A 134 -17.75 0.79 -2.16
N VAL A 135 -18.29 1.54 -3.14
CA VAL A 135 -17.49 2.40 -4.03
C VAL A 135 -17.01 3.62 -3.27
N GLN A 136 -17.90 4.25 -2.50
CA GLN A 136 -17.57 5.40 -1.65
C GLN A 136 -16.55 5.03 -0.58
N GLU A 137 -16.74 3.90 0.10
CA GLU A 137 -15.79 3.35 1.08
C GLU A 137 -14.40 3.15 0.46
N LEU A 138 -14.29 2.52 -0.70
CA LEU A 138 -13.01 2.29 -1.38
C LEU A 138 -12.31 3.61 -1.74
N ARG A 139 -13.07 4.59 -2.25
CA ARG A 139 -12.54 5.90 -2.63
C ARG A 139 -12.05 6.70 -1.43
N GLU A 140 -12.81 6.71 -0.33
CA GLU A 140 -12.41 7.39 0.90
C GLU A 140 -11.20 6.71 1.55
N LEU A 141 -11.11 5.37 1.52
CA LEU A 141 -9.91 4.66 1.96
C LEU A 141 -8.69 4.99 1.10
N SER A 142 -8.83 5.04 -0.23
CA SER A 142 -7.73 5.42 -1.11
C SER A 142 -7.27 6.85 -0.81
N LYS A 143 -8.23 7.78 -0.65
CA LYS A 143 -7.94 9.18 -0.31
C LYS A 143 -7.24 9.31 1.04
N TRP A 144 -7.68 8.54 2.05
CA TRP A 144 -7.11 8.49 3.40
C TRP A 144 -5.66 8.00 3.43
N SER A 145 -5.28 7.08 2.55
CA SER A 145 -3.97 6.43 2.60
C SER A 145 -2.79 7.33 2.18
N ASP A 146 -1.61 7.01 2.69
CA ASP A 146 -0.30 7.51 2.22
C ASP A 146 0.40 6.51 1.29
N GLY A 147 0.03 5.23 1.42
CA GLY A 147 0.53 4.14 0.59
C GLY A 147 -0.45 2.98 0.48
N HIS A 148 -0.27 2.12 -0.52
CA HIS A 148 -1.07 0.91 -0.69
C HIS A 148 -0.22 -0.36 -0.61
N CYS A 149 -0.85 -1.47 -0.22
CA CYS A 149 -0.34 -2.82 -0.42
C CYS A 149 -1.36 -3.61 -1.28
N TRP A 150 -0.94 -4.03 -2.48
CA TRP A 150 -1.80 -4.68 -3.47
C TRP A 150 -1.46 -6.15 -3.62
N ILE A 151 -2.41 -7.03 -3.31
CA ILE A 151 -2.17 -8.46 -3.23
C ILE A 151 -3.17 -9.22 -4.10
N CYS A 152 -2.74 -9.62 -5.28
CA CYS A 152 -3.61 -10.25 -6.28
C CYS A 152 -3.19 -11.69 -6.53
N PRO A 153 -4.11 -12.68 -6.51
CA PRO A 153 -3.77 -14.00 -6.98
C PRO A 153 -3.64 -14.01 -8.50
N GLU A 154 -2.88 -14.95 -9.02
CA GLU A 154 -2.81 -15.20 -10.46
C GLU A 154 -3.92 -16.16 -10.88
N GLN A 155 -4.79 -15.72 -11.78
CA GLN A 155 -5.85 -16.54 -12.36
C GLN A 155 -5.78 -16.48 -13.88
N HIS A 156 -5.70 -17.66 -14.51
CA HIS A 156 -5.44 -17.79 -15.95
C HIS A 156 -4.22 -16.97 -16.43
N GLY A 157 -3.17 -16.94 -15.59
CA GLY A 157 -1.91 -16.25 -15.90
C GLY A 157 -1.97 -14.72 -15.80
N ASN A 158 -3.02 -14.14 -15.23
CA ASN A 158 -3.21 -12.69 -15.13
C ASN A 158 -3.84 -12.26 -13.79
N LEU A 159 -3.91 -10.95 -13.57
CA LEU A 159 -4.58 -10.33 -12.43
C LEU A 159 -6.09 -10.61 -12.45
N THR A 160 -6.71 -10.76 -11.29
CA THR A 160 -8.13 -11.12 -11.20
C THR A 160 -9.07 -9.96 -11.51
N ALA A 161 -10.25 -10.29 -12.03
CA ALA A 161 -11.34 -9.32 -12.22
C ALA A 161 -11.73 -8.63 -10.90
N VAL A 162 -11.75 -9.38 -9.78
CA VAL A 162 -12.02 -8.82 -8.44
C VAL A 162 -11.02 -7.72 -8.08
N PHE A 163 -9.73 -7.93 -8.37
CA PHE A 163 -8.71 -6.93 -8.10
C PHE A 163 -8.83 -5.74 -9.06
N LYS A 164 -8.94 -6.02 -10.36
CA LYS A 164 -9.03 -4.97 -11.38
C LYS A 164 -10.21 -4.03 -11.15
N ASN A 165 -11.35 -4.59 -10.79
CA ASN A 165 -12.57 -3.86 -10.51
C ASN A 165 -12.39 -2.84 -9.37
N GLN A 166 -11.63 -3.20 -8.32
CA GLN A 166 -11.30 -2.25 -7.24
C GLN A 166 -10.51 -1.06 -7.79
N ILE A 167 -9.45 -1.30 -8.56
CA ILE A 167 -8.62 -0.23 -9.14
C ILE A 167 -9.44 0.65 -10.09
N ASP A 168 -10.33 0.07 -10.89
CA ASP A 168 -11.16 0.80 -11.84
C ASP A 168 -12.18 1.75 -11.17
N TRP A 169 -12.53 1.48 -9.91
CA TRP A 169 -13.37 2.40 -9.12
C TRP A 169 -12.61 3.58 -8.53
N ILE A 170 -11.27 3.54 -8.48
CA ILE A 170 -10.42 4.61 -7.97
C ILE A 170 -10.07 5.55 -9.14
N PRO A 171 -10.60 6.78 -9.18
CA PRO A 171 -10.32 7.70 -10.27
C PRO A 171 -8.93 8.34 -10.12
N LEU A 172 -8.31 8.71 -11.26
CA LEU A 172 -7.09 9.53 -11.26
C LEU A 172 -7.32 10.97 -10.77
N SER A 173 -8.57 11.46 -10.82
CA SER A 173 -8.97 12.77 -10.33
C SER A 173 -10.42 12.75 -9.88
N THR A 174 -10.70 13.39 -8.75
CA THR A 174 -12.04 13.83 -8.36
C THR A 174 -11.96 15.32 -8.05
N GLY A 175 -12.28 16.16 -9.03
CA GLY A 175 -11.99 17.60 -8.95
C GLY A 175 -10.49 17.85 -8.81
N SER A 176 -10.08 18.57 -7.77
CA SER A 176 -8.67 18.84 -7.42
C SER A 176 -7.97 17.70 -6.69
N VAL A 177 -8.71 16.72 -6.16
CA VAL A 177 -8.15 15.62 -5.36
C VAL A 177 -7.63 14.52 -6.29
N ARG A 178 -6.40 14.06 -6.00
CA ARG A 178 -5.74 12.94 -6.69
C ARG A 178 -5.59 11.76 -5.70
N PRO A 179 -6.53 10.78 -5.69
CA PRO A 179 -6.61 9.75 -4.65
C PRO A 179 -5.46 8.73 -4.59
N THR A 180 -4.60 8.67 -5.61
CA THR A 180 -3.44 7.76 -5.63
C THR A 180 -2.12 8.44 -5.96
N GLN A 181 -2.15 9.63 -6.56
CA GLN A 181 -0.94 10.29 -7.04
C GLN A 181 0.05 10.55 -5.90
N GLY A 182 1.30 10.15 -6.11
CA GLY A 182 2.40 10.40 -5.18
C GLY A 182 2.49 9.42 -4.02
N ARG A 183 1.52 8.53 -3.83
CA ARG A 183 1.51 7.52 -2.76
C ARG A 183 2.47 6.37 -3.04
N THR A 184 3.00 5.75 -2.00
CA THR A 184 3.85 4.54 -2.13
C THR A 184 3.00 3.29 -2.42
N LEU A 185 3.62 2.28 -3.02
CA LEU A 185 2.93 1.05 -3.38
C LEU A 185 3.84 -0.18 -3.20
N ALA A 186 3.40 -1.15 -2.40
CA ALA A 186 3.94 -2.51 -2.43
C ALA A 186 2.99 -3.44 -3.19
N ILE A 187 3.57 -4.40 -3.91
CA ILE A 187 2.81 -5.38 -4.69
C ILE A 187 3.22 -6.79 -4.33
N ALA A 188 2.24 -7.69 -4.23
CA ALA A 188 2.48 -9.11 -4.07
C ALA A 188 1.47 -9.94 -4.87
N GLN A 189 1.87 -11.18 -5.17
CA GLN A 189 0.97 -12.18 -5.72
C GLN A 189 1.06 -13.51 -5.00
N VAL A 190 0.01 -14.31 -5.21
CA VAL A 190 0.00 -15.75 -4.90
C VAL A 190 -0.38 -16.52 -6.16
N SER A 191 0.18 -17.70 -6.39
CA SER A 191 -0.27 -18.61 -7.44
C SER A 191 -0.59 -19.99 -6.87
N GLY A 192 -1.50 -20.71 -7.54
CA GLY A 192 -1.74 -22.13 -7.23
C GLY A 192 -0.69 -23.06 -7.84
N GLY A 193 0.04 -22.61 -8.86
CA GLY A 193 1.02 -23.39 -9.61
C GLY A 193 2.47 -23.01 -9.27
N SER A 194 3.37 -23.26 -10.24
CA SER A 194 4.77 -22.82 -10.16
C SER A 194 4.90 -21.30 -10.03
N GLN A 195 6.11 -20.85 -9.70
CA GLN A 195 6.40 -19.43 -9.56
C GLN A 195 6.16 -18.68 -10.86
N SER A 196 5.53 -17.52 -10.74
CA SER A 196 5.17 -16.63 -11.83
C SER A 196 5.31 -15.19 -11.33
N PHE A 197 5.42 -14.25 -12.27
CA PHE A 197 5.48 -12.83 -11.98
C PHE A 197 4.49 -12.02 -12.84
N ASN A 198 3.60 -12.67 -13.60
CA ASN A 198 2.71 -11.99 -14.52
C ASN A 198 1.80 -10.99 -13.80
N THR A 199 1.28 -11.41 -12.65
CA THR A 199 0.36 -10.59 -11.85
C THR A 199 1.09 -9.39 -11.25
N VAL A 200 2.24 -9.57 -10.58
CA VAL A 200 3.01 -8.44 -10.03
C VAL A 200 3.55 -7.51 -11.11
N ASN A 201 3.94 -8.02 -12.28
CA ASN A 201 4.34 -7.17 -13.42
C ASN A 201 3.18 -6.28 -13.87
N SER A 202 1.98 -6.85 -13.98
CA SER A 202 0.77 -6.11 -14.33
C SER A 202 0.37 -5.10 -13.24
N LEU A 203 0.49 -5.47 -11.96
CA LEU A 203 0.25 -4.56 -10.83
C LEU A 203 1.24 -3.39 -10.82
N ARG A 204 2.51 -3.63 -11.15
CA ARG A 204 3.54 -2.57 -11.25
C ARG A 204 3.20 -1.57 -12.35
N ILE A 205 2.79 -2.08 -13.52
CA ILE A 205 2.29 -1.27 -14.63
C ILE A 205 1.06 -0.48 -14.16
N LEU A 206 0.06 -1.12 -13.53
CA LEU A 206 -1.11 -0.41 -12.99
C LEU A 206 -0.72 0.67 -11.97
N GLY A 207 0.21 0.40 -11.07
CA GLY A 207 0.73 1.38 -10.09
C GLY A 207 1.31 2.62 -10.76
N ARG A 208 2.08 2.44 -11.85
CA ARG A 208 2.58 3.52 -12.68
C ARG A 208 1.44 4.34 -13.30
N TRP A 209 0.41 3.68 -13.84
CA TRP A 209 -0.79 4.34 -14.38
C TRP A 209 -1.51 5.16 -13.30
N MET A 210 -1.59 4.63 -12.07
CA MET A 210 -2.15 5.32 -10.90
C MET A 210 -1.22 6.39 -10.30
N ARG A 211 -0.06 6.64 -10.93
CA ARG A 211 0.96 7.62 -10.51
C ARG A 211 1.48 7.37 -9.09
N MET A 212 1.58 6.11 -8.70
CA MET A 212 2.13 5.67 -7.42
C MET A 212 3.61 5.32 -7.54
N PHE A 213 4.34 5.46 -6.43
CA PHE A 213 5.72 5.01 -6.31
C PHE A 213 5.75 3.55 -5.87
N ALA A 214 5.73 2.64 -6.85
CA ALA A 214 5.89 1.22 -6.57
C ALA A 214 7.32 0.93 -6.10
N ILE A 215 7.47 0.41 -4.87
CA ILE A 215 8.77 0.06 -4.32
C ILE A 215 9.45 -1.01 -5.20
N PRO A 216 10.79 -1.05 -5.23
CA PRO A 216 11.51 -2.03 -6.05
C PRO A 216 11.16 -3.47 -5.70
N ASN A 217 11.10 -3.80 -4.41
CA ASN A 217 10.90 -5.17 -3.97
C ASN A 217 9.44 -5.63 -4.17
N GLN A 218 9.25 -6.93 -4.30
CA GLN A 218 7.93 -7.54 -4.52
C GLN A 218 7.91 -9.00 -4.06
N SER A 219 6.73 -9.48 -3.65
CA SER A 219 6.54 -10.87 -3.20
C SER A 219 5.72 -11.68 -4.21
N SER A 220 6.15 -12.91 -4.51
CA SER A 220 5.40 -13.85 -5.33
C SER A 220 5.48 -15.25 -4.73
N ILE A 221 4.36 -15.71 -4.17
CA ILE A 221 4.28 -16.99 -3.46
C ILE A 221 3.73 -18.08 -4.41
N PRO A 222 4.58 -19.02 -4.87
CA PRO A 222 4.14 -20.18 -5.64
C PRO A 222 3.44 -21.21 -4.76
N LYS A 223 2.61 -22.07 -5.39
CA LYS A 223 1.93 -23.20 -4.73
C LYS A 223 1.35 -22.79 -3.37
N ALA A 224 0.66 -21.65 -3.31
CA ALA A 224 0.33 -20.99 -2.05
C ALA A 224 -0.44 -21.88 -1.06
N TYR A 225 -1.15 -22.89 -1.56
CA TYR A 225 -1.84 -23.88 -0.74
C TYR A 225 -0.94 -24.71 0.18
N THR A 226 0.36 -24.81 -0.11
CA THR A 226 1.34 -25.50 0.73
C THR A 226 2.11 -24.57 1.66
N GLN A 227 1.86 -23.26 1.58
CA GLN A 227 2.66 -22.23 2.27
C GLN A 227 1.95 -21.69 3.51
N PHE A 228 0.68 -22.05 3.71
CA PHE A 228 -0.12 -21.62 4.85
C PHE A 228 -0.54 -22.81 5.70
N THR A 229 -0.53 -22.63 7.02
CA THR A 229 -1.02 -23.63 7.97
C THR A 229 -2.52 -23.91 7.79
N GLY A 230 -2.99 -25.01 8.38
CA GLY A 230 -4.41 -25.34 8.50
C GLY A 230 -5.23 -24.24 9.20
N GLU A 231 -6.55 -24.22 8.97
CA GLU A 231 -7.45 -23.20 9.53
C GLU A 231 -7.53 -23.24 11.07
N ASN A 232 -7.31 -24.41 11.67
CA ASN A 232 -7.42 -24.64 13.12
C ASN A 232 -6.06 -24.92 13.77
N GLU A 233 -4.96 -24.48 13.16
CA GLU A 233 -3.62 -24.67 13.70
C GLU A 233 -3.21 -23.55 14.68
N ALA A 234 -1.99 -23.65 15.22
CA ALA A 234 -1.42 -22.69 16.16
C ALA A 234 -1.42 -21.25 15.61
N GLU A 235 -1.27 -20.28 16.53
CA GLU A 235 -1.23 -18.85 16.23
C GLU A 235 -2.45 -18.32 15.44
N GLY A 236 -3.62 -18.92 15.65
CA GLY A 236 -4.88 -18.50 15.03
C GLY A 236 -5.15 -19.10 13.65
N GLY A 237 -4.31 -20.04 13.19
CA GLY A 237 -4.50 -20.78 11.94
C GLY A 237 -4.33 -19.93 10.68
N SER A 238 -4.24 -20.60 9.53
CA SER A 238 -4.05 -19.96 8.21
C SER A 238 -2.86 -18.99 8.15
N ARG A 239 -1.77 -19.33 8.85
CA ARG A 239 -0.55 -18.52 8.98
C ARG A 239 0.49 -18.88 7.94
N LEU A 240 1.25 -17.90 7.46
CA LEU A 240 2.33 -18.12 6.50
C LEU A 240 3.51 -18.85 7.15
N MET A 241 3.86 -20.01 6.60
CA MET A 241 4.90 -20.90 7.14
C MET A 241 6.31 -20.36 6.87
N PRO A 242 7.30 -20.76 7.70
CA PRO A 242 8.72 -20.44 7.46
C PRO A 242 9.20 -20.81 6.07
N SER A 243 9.69 -19.82 5.31
CA SER A 243 10.26 -19.98 3.98
C SER A 243 10.90 -18.67 3.51
N ASP A 244 11.75 -18.74 2.48
CA ASP A 244 12.29 -17.56 1.81
C ASP A 244 11.19 -16.63 1.25
N ASN A 245 10.01 -17.18 0.91
CA ASN A 245 8.86 -16.40 0.48
C ASN A 245 8.27 -15.56 1.62
N ARG A 246 8.30 -16.08 2.85
CA ARG A 246 7.90 -15.36 4.05
C ARG A 246 8.87 -14.24 4.34
N ASP A 247 10.17 -14.51 4.28
CA ASP A 247 11.20 -13.51 4.54
C ASP A 247 11.14 -12.40 3.48
N ARG A 248 10.91 -12.76 2.20
CA ARG A 248 10.65 -11.78 1.14
C ARG A 248 9.43 -10.91 1.39
N LEU A 249 8.36 -11.43 2.00
CA LEU A 249 7.21 -10.61 2.37
C LEU A 249 7.61 -9.58 3.42
N VAL A 250 8.40 -9.98 4.42
CA VAL A 250 8.93 -9.08 5.46
C VAL A 250 9.76 -7.97 4.82
N ASP A 251 10.71 -8.31 3.93
CA ASP A 251 11.51 -7.33 3.20
C ASP A 251 10.63 -6.28 2.49
N CYS A 252 9.57 -6.73 1.81
CA CYS A 252 8.67 -5.84 1.07
C CYS A 252 7.91 -4.88 2.01
N MET A 253 7.45 -5.37 3.17
CA MET A 253 6.71 -4.53 4.11
C MET A 253 7.63 -3.56 4.84
N GLU A 254 8.82 -4.00 5.20
CA GLU A 254 9.84 -3.14 5.79
C GLU A 254 10.27 -2.04 4.81
N GLU A 255 10.55 -2.40 3.55
CA GLU A 255 10.89 -1.45 2.50
C GLU A 255 9.75 -0.46 2.25
N LEU A 256 8.49 -0.91 2.22
CA LEU A 256 7.33 -0.02 2.08
C LEU A 256 7.30 1.05 3.19
N VAL A 257 7.55 0.67 4.44
CA VAL A 257 7.55 1.61 5.57
C VAL A 257 8.69 2.62 5.42
N LYS A 258 9.91 2.14 5.16
CA LYS A 258 11.10 3.00 4.97
C LYS A 258 10.86 4.03 3.84
N TYR A 259 10.38 3.58 2.68
CA TYR A 259 10.05 4.46 1.55
C TYR A 259 8.93 5.44 1.89
N SER A 260 7.88 5.00 2.58
CA SER A 260 6.75 5.87 2.91
C SER A 260 7.15 7.00 3.84
N ILE A 261 7.98 6.73 4.87
CA ILE A 261 8.53 7.75 5.77
C ILE A 261 9.38 8.76 4.99
N ILE A 262 10.22 8.29 4.07
CA ILE A 262 11.09 9.16 3.26
C ILE A 262 10.27 10.04 2.30
N MET A 263 9.22 9.48 1.70
CA MET A 263 8.48 10.13 0.61
C MET A 263 7.38 11.08 1.09
N GLU A 264 6.72 10.77 2.21
CA GLU A 264 5.56 11.50 2.71
C GLU A 264 5.79 13.03 2.85
N PRO A 265 6.93 13.52 3.38
CA PRO A 265 7.20 14.96 3.47
C PRO A 265 7.30 15.68 2.11
N HIS A 266 7.47 14.92 1.02
CA HIS A 266 7.79 15.42 -0.30
C HIS A 266 6.70 15.17 -1.34
N PHE A 267 5.52 14.66 -0.96
CA PHE A 267 4.42 14.39 -1.92
C PHE A 267 4.02 15.62 -2.74
N ASN A 268 4.03 16.82 -2.15
CA ASN A 268 3.77 18.07 -2.87
C ASN A 268 4.83 18.37 -3.92
N LEU A 269 6.11 18.14 -3.59
CA LEU A 269 7.23 18.35 -4.51
C LEU A 269 7.11 17.43 -5.73
N PHE A 270 6.83 16.14 -5.51
CA PHE A 270 6.66 15.18 -6.61
C PHE A 270 5.39 15.42 -7.45
N GLY A 271 4.42 16.13 -6.88
CA GLY A 271 3.21 16.57 -7.58
C GLY A 271 3.41 17.80 -8.48
N ASP A 272 4.44 18.61 -8.24
CA ASP A 272 4.66 19.87 -8.97
C ASP A 272 5.32 19.65 -10.34
N ARG A 273 4.49 19.39 -11.35
CA ARG A 273 4.93 19.11 -12.72
C ARG A 273 5.06 20.37 -13.58
N TYR A 274 6.14 20.46 -14.32
CA TYR A 274 6.38 21.55 -15.28
C TYR A 274 5.21 21.76 -16.25
N SER A 275 4.69 20.70 -16.88
CA SER A 275 3.58 20.81 -17.83
C SER A 275 2.30 21.36 -17.19
N GLU A 276 2.00 20.95 -15.95
CA GLU A 276 0.83 21.45 -15.20
C GLU A 276 1.01 22.91 -14.77
N ARG A 277 2.25 23.38 -14.54
CA ARG A 277 2.55 24.81 -14.33
C ARG A 277 2.30 25.62 -15.60
N VAL A 278 2.74 25.13 -16.75
CA VAL A 278 2.52 25.79 -18.06
C VAL A 278 1.02 25.89 -18.38
N GLU A 279 0.25 24.82 -18.21
CA GLU A 279 -1.20 24.83 -18.43
C GLU A 279 -1.93 25.82 -17.52
N ARG A 280 -1.52 25.91 -16.26
CA ARG A 280 -2.10 26.83 -15.28
C ARG A 280 -1.87 28.29 -15.67
N LEU A 281 -0.66 28.63 -16.10
CA LEU A 281 -0.32 29.97 -16.59
C LEU A 281 -1.16 30.33 -17.82
N ALA A 282 -1.21 29.44 -18.82
CA ALA A 282 -2.02 29.67 -20.02
C ALA A 282 -3.53 29.85 -19.70
N LYS A 283 -4.06 29.11 -18.72
CA LYS A 283 -5.44 29.29 -18.25
C LYS A 283 -5.65 30.64 -17.56
N GLN A 284 -4.70 31.07 -16.72
CA GLN A 284 -4.74 32.37 -16.05
C GLN A 284 -4.68 33.53 -17.05
N GLU A 285 -3.82 33.45 -18.06
CA GLU A 285 -3.70 34.44 -19.13
C GLU A 285 -5.02 34.57 -19.92
N LYS A 286 -5.62 33.44 -20.31
CA LYS A 286 -6.93 33.44 -20.99
C LYS A 286 -8.03 34.07 -20.14
N LEU A 287 -8.07 33.76 -18.85
CA LEU A 287 -9.06 34.34 -17.92
C LEU A 287 -8.85 35.85 -17.75
N ALA A 288 -7.60 36.31 -17.67
CA ALA A 288 -7.27 37.73 -17.59
C ALA A 288 -7.69 38.49 -18.85
N GLN A 289 -7.44 37.92 -20.04
CA GLN A 289 -7.86 38.49 -21.32
C GLN A 289 -9.40 38.58 -21.43
N ALA A 290 -10.12 37.52 -21.05
CA ALA A 290 -11.58 37.51 -21.05
C ALA A 290 -12.16 38.57 -20.09
N ALA A 291 -11.60 38.72 -18.90
CA ALA A 291 -12.01 39.72 -17.93
C ALA A 291 -11.74 41.16 -18.43
N ALA A 292 -10.61 41.38 -19.11
CA ALA A 292 -10.29 42.67 -19.72
C ALA A 292 -11.28 43.03 -20.84
N ALA A 293 -11.60 42.07 -21.73
CA ALA A 293 -12.58 42.27 -22.80
C ALA A 293 -13.98 42.59 -22.27
N ALA A 294 -14.42 41.89 -21.22
CA ALA A 294 -15.72 42.15 -20.58
C ALA A 294 -15.80 43.56 -19.95
N LYS A 295 -14.71 44.07 -19.36
CA LYS A 295 -14.66 45.44 -18.83
C LYS A 295 -14.82 46.49 -19.93
N VAL A 296 -14.14 46.32 -21.06
CA VAL A 296 -14.24 47.24 -22.21
C VAL A 296 -15.66 47.29 -22.76
N LEU A 297 -16.36 46.15 -22.83
CA LEU A 297 -17.76 46.07 -23.25
C LEU A 297 -18.71 46.74 -22.26
N SER A 298 -18.46 46.62 -20.95
CA SER A 298 -19.29 47.26 -19.92
C SER A 298 -19.08 48.78 -19.77
N SER A 299 -17.93 49.30 -20.23
CA SER A 299 -17.63 50.74 -20.20
C SER A 299 -18.04 51.48 -21.47
N SER A 300 -18.54 50.75 -22.48
CA SER A 300 -19.00 51.29 -23.77
C SER A 300 -20.53 51.25 -23.93
N SER A 301 -21.24 50.85 -22.88
CA SER A 301 -22.70 50.88 -22.69
C SER A 301 -23.07 51.88 -21.60
#